data_AF-A0A165EJW4-F1
#
_entry.id   AF-A0A165EJW4-F1
#
_cell.length_a   1.000
_cell.length_b   1.000
_cell.length_c   1.000
_cell.angle_alpha   90.00
_cell.angle_beta   90.00
_cell.angle_gamma   90.00
#
_symmetry.space_group_name_H-M   'P 1'
#
loop_
_entity.id
_entity.type
_entity.pdbx_description
1 polymer ?
#
loop_
_entity_poly.entity_id
_entity_poly.type
_entity_poly.pdbx_seq_one_letter_code
_entity_poly.pdbx_strand_id
1 'polypeptide(L)'
;MTPTSPALSTPSSPFPSTVQFSKQGTVDNSVIDAKGSLVLPGLVHSHVHLDKPYLLGRCSIQEGTFAEAMKKTQDAKAEFEEDDLLSRGRQLIRASISHGVTTMRAHVEVDPTVDLLCVDVGMQLKAEFHDSCAIRLVVFAQDSIFSGPFGDGDPQYRGQMQTLLKTALDNGRGGAVAAIGSAPYVEKGGKPFEMANINYILNLAEEYGIDADFHLDFDISRDSRLMDLIAEVRKRPAFHSRRSIPARRDSVYPLRVTVGHCRSLSRIDPANIYKNVTALAQGLEIYIVGLPNSDMYMHHANEPALYRDRVRSLLNALELERQSSTYLQGRVSLSVNNVGNLFTPQGDGDPLALLPLCVAVYQDATETALASLLRMVTIQAASAAGLRPPEHAADLSFQAGEPADLVILDGCTDWRMAALSPPFSRVTIRRGKVVAKRKVQAWIEGDST
;
A
#
# COMPACT_ATOMS: atom_id res chain seq x y z
N MET A 1 37.06 4.42 39.88
CA MET A 1 35.63 4.04 39.95
C MET A 1 34.94 4.65 38.74
N THR A 2 34.71 3.84 37.74
CA THR A 2 33.96 4.16 36.52
C THR A 2 33.19 2.87 36.18
N PRO A 3 31.86 2.87 36.18
CA PRO A 3 31.09 1.68 35.87
C PRO A 3 31.06 1.49 34.34
N THR A 4 31.62 0.37 33.88
CA THR A 4 31.46 -0.14 32.52
C THR A 4 30.02 -0.62 32.34
N SER A 5 29.30 -0.03 31.38
CA SER A 5 28.00 -0.54 30.93
C SER A 5 28.16 -1.92 30.28
N PRO A 6 27.26 -2.89 30.55
CA PRO A 6 27.29 -4.17 29.85
C PRO A 6 26.79 -4.00 28.42
N ALA A 7 27.55 -4.54 27.47
CA ALA A 7 27.13 -4.66 26.08
C ALA A 7 25.86 -5.51 25.98
N LEU A 8 24.82 -4.96 25.36
CA LEU A 8 23.62 -5.69 24.97
C LEU A 8 24.00 -6.80 23.99
N SER A 9 24.00 -8.04 24.47
CA SER A 9 24.10 -9.22 23.63
C SER A 9 22.81 -9.35 22.83
N THR A 10 22.88 -9.18 21.51
CA THR A 10 21.80 -9.54 20.58
C THR A 10 21.53 -11.04 20.70
N PRO A 11 20.30 -11.49 20.97
CA PRO A 11 20.00 -12.92 20.97
C PRO A 11 20.15 -13.46 19.54
N SER A 12 21.01 -14.46 19.38
CA SER A 12 21.14 -15.22 18.14
C SER A 12 19.84 -15.97 17.87
N SER A 13 19.10 -15.57 16.82
CA SER A 13 17.93 -16.32 16.36
C SER A 13 18.32 -17.76 15.98
N PRO A 14 17.58 -18.79 16.42
CA PRO A 14 17.89 -20.20 16.13
C PRO A 14 17.52 -20.66 14.71
N PHE A 15 17.01 -19.77 13.85
CA PHE A 15 16.60 -20.12 12.48
C PHE A 15 17.45 -19.41 11.43
N PRO A 16 18.17 -20.14 10.55
CA PRO A 16 18.81 -19.56 9.39
C PRO A 16 17.79 -19.47 8.25
N SER A 17 17.34 -18.27 7.93
CA SER A 17 16.71 -17.99 6.63
C SER A 17 17.35 -16.74 6.03
N THR A 18 18.61 -16.88 5.60
CA THR A 18 19.26 -15.86 4.78
C THR A 18 18.72 -15.98 3.36
N VAL A 19 17.74 -15.16 3.01
CA VAL A 19 17.38 -14.95 1.59
C VAL A 19 18.53 -14.19 0.95
N GLN A 20 19.34 -14.87 0.13
CA GLN A 20 20.43 -14.24 -0.62
C GLN A 20 19.89 -13.66 -1.93
N PHE A 21 19.96 -12.34 -2.08
CA PHE A 21 19.75 -11.68 -3.36
C PHE A 21 21.10 -11.58 -4.08
N SER A 22 21.20 -12.13 -5.28
CA SER A 22 22.39 -11.97 -6.14
C SER A 22 22.01 -11.21 -7.41
N LYS A 23 22.85 -10.24 -7.80
CA LYS A 23 22.72 -9.53 -9.08
C LYS A 23 23.34 -10.40 -10.17
N GLN A 24 22.51 -11.07 -10.97
CA GLN A 24 22.97 -11.69 -12.21
C GLN A 24 22.97 -10.65 -13.34
N GLY A 25 23.93 -10.74 -14.26
CA GLY A 25 24.15 -9.79 -15.37
C GLY A 25 22.97 -9.68 -16.34
N THR A 26 23.12 -8.79 -17.33
CA THR A 26 22.11 -8.51 -18.36
C THR A 26 21.63 -9.79 -19.05
N VAL A 27 20.34 -10.10 -18.92
CA VAL A 27 19.69 -11.17 -19.67
C VAL A 27 19.50 -10.66 -21.10
N ASP A 28 20.24 -11.24 -22.04
CA ASP A 28 20.22 -10.94 -23.48
C ASP A 28 18.84 -11.21 -24.09
N ASN A 29 18.59 -10.81 -25.34
CA ASN A 29 17.33 -11.02 -26.10
C ASN A 29 16.90 -12.51 -26.17
N SER A 30 16.41 -13.05 -25.06
CA SER A 30 16.13 -14.47 -24.88
C SER A 30 14.63 -14.71 -25.03
N VAL A 31 14.27 -15.68 -25.87
CA VAL A 31 12.93 -16.28 -25.83
C VAL A 31 12.72 -16.90 -24.45
N ILE A 32 11.67 -16.48 -23.75
CA ILE A 32 11.26 -17.08 -22.48
C ILE A 32 10.20 -18.14 -22.83
N ASP A 33 10.57 -19.41 -22.74
CA ASP A 33 9.60 -20.50 -22.79
C ASP A 33 8.83 -20.56 -21.46
N ALA A 34 7.57 -20.15 -21.48
CA ALA A 34 6.69 -20.18 -20.32
C ALA A 34 6.21 -21.60 -19.98
N LYS A 35 6.42 -22.61 -20.85
CA LYS A 35 6.04 -24.01 -20.61
C LYS A 35 4.56 -24.20 -20.22
N GLY A 36 3.68 -23.41 -20.83
CA GLY A 36 2.25 -23.41 -20.51
C GLY A 36 1.88 -22.73 -19.19
N SER A 37 2.84 -22.11 -18.50
CA SER A 37 2.60 -21.34 -17.27
C SER A 37 1.75 -20.10 -17.54
N LEU A 38 0.96 -19.72 -16.54
CA LEU A 38 0.11 -18.54 -16.55
C LEU A 38 0.97 -17.28 -16.57
N VAL A 39 0.57 -16.33 -17.40
CA VAL A 39 1.12 -14.97 -17.45
C VAL A 39 0.04 -14.01 -16.98
N LEU A 40 0.38 -13.16 -16.01
CA LEU A 40 -0.48 -12.10 -15.51
C LEU A 40 0.16 -10.74 -15.80
N PRO A 41 -0.64 -9.65 -15.84
CA PRO A 41 -0.09 -8.31 -15.70
C PRO A 41 0.76 -8.24 -14.43
N GLY A 42 1.80 -7.40 -14.45
CA GLY A 42 2.69 -7.22 -13.32
C GLY A 42 1.91 -6.93 -12.03
N LEU A 43 2.33 -7.54 -10.93
CA LEU A 43 1.68 -7.29 -9.64
C LEU A 43 1.98 -5.86 -9.18
N VAL A 44 1.09 -5.33 -8.33
CA VAL A 44 1.20 -3.96 -7.87
C VAL A 44 0.95 -3.86 -6.38
N HIS A 45 1.80 -3.09 -5.70
CA HIS A 45 1.48 -2.56 -4.39
C HIS A 45 0.73 -1.25 -4.57
N SER A 46 -0.61 -1.25 -4.49
CA SER A 46 -1.38 0.01 -4.51
C SER A 46 -1.26 0.80 -3.21
N HIS A 47 -0.70 0.19 -2.17
CA HIS A 47 -0.40 0.81 -0.88
C HIS A 47 0.68 0.03 -0.12
N VAL A 48 1.86 0.62 0.08
CA VAL A 48 2.93 0.06 0.91
C VAL A 48 3.71 1.17 1.63
N HIS A 49 4.36 0.89 2.75
CA HIS A 49 5.25 1.82 3.44
C HIS A 49 6.72 1.45 3.21
N LEU A 50 7.54 2.40 2.71
CA LEU A 50 8.97 2.17 2.42
C LEU A 50 9.91 2.55 3.58
N ASP A 51 9.43 3.34 4.51
CA ASP A 51 10.15 3.90 5.65
C ASP A 51 10.14 2.99 6.88
N LYS A 52 9.08 2.20 7.08
CA LYS A 52 8.92 1.27 8.22
C LYS A 52 8.83 -0.23 7.90
N PRO A 53 9.36 -0.79 6.79
CA PRO A 53 9.43 -2.24 6.65
C PRO A 53 10.50 -2.81 7.59
N TYR A 54 10.31 -4.06 8.03
CA TYR A 54 11.27 -4.87 8.80
C TYR A 54 11.72 -4.27 10.14
N LEU A 55 10.91 -3.43 10.78
CA LEU A 55 11.23 -2.87 12.11
C LEU A 55 11.34 -3.92 13.23
N LEU A 56 10.83 -5.14 13.03
CA LEU A 56 11.01 -6.22 14.02
C LEU A 56 12.46 -6.70 14.17
N GLY A 57 13.37 -6.29 13.28
CA GLY A 57 14.81 -6.43 13.50
C GLY A 57 15.38 -5.45 14.54
N ARG A 58 14.62 -4.41 14.92
CA ARG A 58 15.02 -3.33 15.84
C ARG A 58 14.20 -3.29 17.12
N CYS A 59 12.95 -3.74 17.08
CA CYS A 59 12.06 -3.77 18.23
C CYS A 59 11.30 -5.10 18.33
N SER A 60 10.82 -5.42 19.53
CA SER A 60 9.98 -6.60 19.76
C SER A 60 8.53 -6.21 20.05
N ILE A 61 7.59 -7.08 19.71
CA ILE A 61 6.17 -6.95 20.09
C ILE A 61 6.00 -7.59 21.48
N GLN A 62 5.28 -6.92 22.38
CA GLN A 62 5.02 -7.40 23.75
C GLN A 62 3.53 -7.55 24.02
N GLU A 63 2.71 -6.57 23.65
CA GLU A 63 1.27 -6.54 23.91
C GLU A 63 0.45 -6.88 22.67
N GLY A 64 0.97 -6.60 21.47
CA GLY A 64 0.26 -6.78 20.20
C GLY A 64 -0.82 -5.74 19.98
N THR A 65 -0.73 -4.56 20.61
CA THR A 65 -1.75 -3.52 20.53
C THR A 65 -1.40 -2.45 19.48
N PHE A 66 -2.41 -1.75 18.93
CA PHE A 66 -2.23 -0.61 18.04
C PHE A 66 -1.53 0.54 18.76
N ALA A 67 -1.88 0.77 20.03
CA ALA A 67 -1.21 1.76 20.86
C ALA A 67 0.27 1.42 21.06
N GLU A 68 0.60 0.15 21.33
CA GLU A 68 1.99 -0.31 21.37
C GLU A 68 2.68 -0.13 20.02
N ALA A 69 2.05 -0.57 18.92
CA ALA A 69 2.61 -0.47 17.58
C ALA A 69 2.93 0.99 17.20
N MET A 70 2.02 1.91 17.50
CA MET A 70 2.22 3.35 17.29
C MET A 70 3.39 3.86 18.12
N LYS A 71 3.37 3.62 19.43
CA LYS A 71 4.41 4.10 20.35
C LYS A 71 5.79 3.59 19.96
N LYS A 72 5.94 2.28 19.76
CA LYS A 72 7.24 1.68 19.41
C LYS A 72 7.72 2.05 18.01
N THR A 73 6.81 2.30 17.07
CA THR A 73 7.20 2.85 15.77
C THR A 73 7.72 4.27 15.93
N GLN A 74 7.07 5.10 16.77
CA GLN A 74 7.56 6.44 17.10
C GLN A 74 8.93 6.41 17.78
N ASP A 75 9.13 5.52 18.75
CA ASP A 75 10.43 5.33 19.41
C ASP A 75 11.49 4.91 18.38
N ALA A 76 11.18 3.97 17.47
CA ALA A 76 12.10 3.54 16.42
C ALA A 76 12.44 4.65 15.41
N LYS A 77 11.46 5.52 15.07
CA LYS A 77 11.65 6.66 14.15
C LYS A 77 12.70 7.64 14.65
N ALA A 78 12.79 7.84 15.97
CA ALA A 78 13.80 8.70 16.57
C ALA A 78 15.24 8.18 16.39
N GLU A 79 15.40 6.90 16.03
CA GLU A 79 16.68 6.24 15.78
C GLU A 79 16.92 5.96 14.28
N PHE A 80 16.10 6.54 13.39
CA PHE A 80 16.28 6.34 11.96
C PHE A 80 17.53 7.04 11.44
N GLU A 81 18.31 6.28 10.68
CA GLU A 81 19.46 6.77 9.94
C GLU A 81 19.25 6.44 8.45
N GLU A 82 19.89 7.21 7.58
CA GLU A 82 19.78 7.05 6.13
C GLU A 82 20.13 5.63 5.66
N ASP A 83 21.27 5.08 6.13
CA ASP A 83 21.74 3.75 5.76
C ASP A 83 20.77 2.64 6.19
N ASP A 84 20.13 2.81 7.34
CA ASP A 84 19.11 1.88 7.83
C ASP A 84 17.87 1.87 6.92
N LEU A 85 17.33 3.05 6.65
CA LEU A 85 16.15 3.22 5.79
C LEU A 85 16.43 2.68 4.37
N LEU A 86 17.61 2.98 3.82
CA LEU A 86 18.05 2.45 2.53
C LEU A 86 18.14 0.93 2.54
N SER A 87 18.70 0.33 3.60
CA SER A 87 18.83 -1.12 3.74
C SER A 87 17.47 -1.81 3.77
N ARG A 88 16.57 -1.37 4.66
CA ARG A 88 15.22 -1.96 4.82
C ARG A 88 14.35 -1.70 3.60
N GLY A 89 14.40 -0.50 3.02
CA GLY A 89 13.70 -0.16 1.77
C GLY A 89 14.18 -1.01 0.58
N ARG A 90 15.49 -1.18 0.39
CA ARG A 90 16.05 -2.08 -0.64
C ARG A 90 15.58 -3.52 -0.45
N GLN A 91 15.55 -4.01 0.80
CA GLN A 91 15.08 -5.36 1.10
C GLN A 91 13.63 -5.54 0.65
N LEU A 92 12.74 -4.59 0.98
CA LEU A 92 11.32 -4.66 0.63
C LEU A 92 11.12 -4.59 -0.88
N ILE A 93 11.81 -3.66 -1.55
CA ILE A 93 11.69 -3.48 -3.00
C ILE A 93 12.19 -4.73 -3.74
N ARG A 94 13.35 -5.28 -3.36
CA ARG A 94 13.89 -6.51 -3.97
C ARG A 94 12.98 -7.71 -3.75
N ALA A 95 12.45 -7.89 -2.53
CA ALA A 95 11.49 -8.94 -2.23
C ALA A 95 10.23 -8.80 -3.10
N SER A 96 9.66 -7.59 -3.18
CA SER A 96 8.48 -7.30 -3.99
C SER A 96 8.70 -7.56 -5.48
N ILE A 97 9.80 -7.08 -6.07
CA ILE A 97 10.10 -7.32 -7.49
C ILE A 97 10.28 -8.83 -7.75
N SER A 98 10.93 -9.56 -6.83
CA SER A 98 11.07 -11.02 -6.93
C SER A 98 9.73 -11.77 -6.93
N HIS A 99 8.69 -11.15 -6.37
CA HIS A 99 7.33 -11.66 -6.35
C HIS A 99 6.51 -11.26 -7.57
N GLY A 100 7.03 -10.49 -8.52
CA GLY A 100 6.26 -10.05 -9.70
C GLY A 100 5.83 -8.60 -9.66
N VAL A 101 6.23 -7.83 -8.62
CA VAL A 101 5.79 -6.44 -8.49
C VAL A 101 6.55 -5.55 -9.47
N THR A 102 5.81 -4.88 -10.35
CA THR A 102 6.37 -3.93 -11.34
C THR A 102 6.11 -2.48 -10.97
N THR A 103 5.15 -2.22 -10.06
CA THR A 103 4.75 -0.89 -9.61
C THR A 103 4.43 -0.89 -8.12
N MET A 104 4.78 0.19 -7.43
CA MET A 104 4.36 0.43 -6.05
C MET A 104 3.96 1.88 -5.82
N ARG A 105 2.88 2.09 -5.07
CA ARG A 105 2.52 3.36 -4.45
C ARG A 105 2.98 3.30 -3.01
N ALA A 106 4.06 4.03 -2.75
CA ALA A 106 4.91 3.89 -1.59
C ALA A 106 4.81 5.13 -0.69
N HIS A 107 4.34 4.93 0.54
CA HIS A 107 4.26 5.95 1.57
C HIS A 107 5.61 6.10 2.26
N VAL A 108 5.97 7.35 2.54
CA VAL A 108 7.13 7.76 3.32
C VAL A 108 6.68 8.87 4.26
N GLU A 109 6.91 8.67 5.56
CA GLU A 109 6.42 9.60 6.59
C GLU A 109 7.19 10.92 6.61
N VAL A 110 6.48 12.00 6.96
CA VAL A 110 7.04 13.33 7.26
C VAL A 110 6.41 13.83 8.55
N ASP A 111 7.25 14.18 9.52
CA ASP A 111 6.84 14.73 10.81
C ASP A 111 8.07 15.32 11.55
N PRO A 112 7.87 16.03 12.68
CA PRO A 112 8.96 16.64 13.44
C PRO A 112 10.06 15.69 13.95
N THR A 113 9.82 14.38 13.98
CA THR A 113 10.79 13.37 14.45
C THR A 113 11.77 12.98 13.36
N VAL A 114 11.27 12.68 12.15
CA VAL A 114 12.09 12.24 11.01
C VAL A 114 12.45 13.36 10.03
N ASP A 115 11.84 14.55 10.21
CA ASP A 115 11.98 15.69 9.32
C ASP A 115 11.65 15.27 7.86
N LEU A 116 12.62 15.37 6.95
CA LEU A 116 12.50 14.95 5.55
C LEU A 116 13.22 13.64 5.23
N LEU A 117 13.87 13.01 6.22
CA LEU A 117 14.79 11.87 6.00
C LEU A 117 14.13 10.72 5.20
N CYS A 118 12.91 10.33 5.57
CA CYS A 118 12.18 9.26 4.89
C CYS A 118 11.84 9.61 3.43
N VAL A 119 11.54 10.89 3.14
CA VAL A 119 11.26 11.36 1.78
C VAL A 119 12.52 11.34 0.93
N ASP A 120 13.62 11.84 1.47
CA ASP A 120 14.92 11.87 0.78
C ASP A 120 15.38 10.46 0.44
N VAL A 121 15.33 9.53 1.39
CA VAL A 121 15.63 8.11 1.15
C VAL A 121 14.65 7.48 0.15
N GLY A 122 13.36 7.79 0.26
CA GLY A 122 12.35 7.35 -0.70
C GLY A 122 12.68 7.75 -2.14
N MET A 123 13.12 9.00 -2.34
CA MET A 123 13.54 9.51 -3.66
C MET A 123 14.79 8.81 -4.18
N GLN A 124 15.76 8.52 -3.31
CA GLN A 124 16.95 7.74 -3.68
C GLN A 124 16.58 6.33 -4.13
N LEU A 125 15.73 5.62 -3.37
CA LEU A 125 15.26 4.28 -3.72
C LEU A 125 14.46 4.29 -5.04
N LYS A 126 13.60 5.30 -5.24
CA LYS A 126 12.88 5.49 -6.50
C LYS A 126 13.84 5.64 -7.69
N ALA A 127 14.94 6.37 -7.54
CA ALA A 127 15.95 6.50 -8.58
C ALA A 127 16.73 5.18 -8.78
N GLU A 128 17.16 4.52 -7.70
CA GLU A 128 17.91 3.26 -7.73
C GLU A 128 17.16 2.14 -8.48
N PHE A 129 15.84 2.02 -8.26
CA PHE A 129 15.02 0.95 -8.81
C PHE A 129 14.19 1.36 -10.04
N HIS A 130 14.40 2.54 -10.62
CA HIS A 130 13.60 3.09 -11.73
C HIS A 130 13.35 2.09 -12.87
N ASP A 131 14.38 1.34 -13.26
CA ASP A 131 14.31 0.39 -14.38
C ASP A 131 13.61 -0.93 -14.01
N SER A 132 13.54 -1.25 -12.72
CA SER A 132 13.00 -2.53 -12.22
C SER A 132 11.61 -2.41 -11.58
N CYS A 133 11.24 -1.22 -11.07
CA CYS A 133 9.93 -0.96 -10.49
C CYS A 133 9.53 0.51 -10.65
N ALA A 134 8.28 0.78 -11.02
CA ALA A 134 7.71 2.13 -10.93
C ALA A 134 7.32 2.45 -9.49
N ILE A 135 8.20 3.16 -8.78
CA ILE A 135 7.91 3.66 -7.43
C ILE A 135 7.22 5.02 -7.51
N ARG A 136 6.01 5.11 -6.96
CA ARG A 136 5.20 6.33 -6.89
C ARG A 136 5.12 6.75 -5.43
N LEU A 137 5.96 7.74 -5.06
CA LEU A 137 6.09 8.17 -3.68
C LEU A 137 4.89 9.00 -3.24
N VAL A 138 4.44 8.74 -2.02
CA VAL A 138 3.41 9.48 -1.30
C VAL A 138 4.07 10.10 -0.07
N VAL A 139 4.14 11.43 -0.04
CA VAL A 139 4.51 12.16 1.19
C VAL A 139 3.36 12.00 2.17
N PHE A 140 3.62 11.43 3.35
CA PHE A 140 2.57 10.97 4.24
C PHE A 140 2.68 11.53 5.66
N ALA A 141 1.64 12.21 6.13
CA ALA A 141 1.51 12.59 7.54
C ALA A 141 0.78 11.50 8.33
N GLN A 142 1.55 10.61 8.97
CA GLN A 142 1.01 9.59 9.88
C GLN A 142 0.51 10.19 11.19
N ASP A 143 1.17 11.26 11.67
CA ASP A 143 0.81 12.00 12.87
C ASP A 143 -0.23 13.09 12.56
N SER A 144 -0.84 13.66 13.62
CA SER A 144 -1.82 14.75 13.47
C SER A 144 -1.20 15.96 12.77
N ILE A 145 -1.98 16.68 11.97
CA ILE A 145 -1.55 17.94 11.36
C ILE A 145 -2.06 19.12 12.19
N PHE A 146 -3.28 19.02 12.73
CA PHE A 146 -3.97 20.17 13.34
C PHE A 146 -4.05 20.13 14.85
N SER A 147 -4.35 18.97 15.43
CA SER A 147 -4.59 18.81 16.87
C SER A 147 -3.32 18.80 17.71
N GLY A 148 -2.18 18.49 17.09
CA GLY A 148 -0.93 18.23 17.80
C GLY A 148 -0.96 16.93 18.61
N PRO A 149 0.19 16.52 19.17
CA PRO A 149 0.33 15.27 19.91
C PRO A 149 -0.53 15.24 21.18
N PHE A 150 -0.86 16.39 21.76
CA PHE A 150 -1.67 16.50 22.97
C PHE A 150 -3.15 16.81 22.72
N GLY A 151 -3.53 17.15 21.48
CA GLY A 151 -4.92 17.48 21.13
C GLY A 151 -5.37 18.89 21.53
N ASP A 152 -4.41 19.75 21.89
CA ASP A 152 -4.62 21.15 22.27
C ASP A 152 -4.64 22.10 21.07
N GLY A 153 -4.34 21.60 19.87
CA GLY A 153 -4.31 22.39 18.65
C GLY A 153 -3.13 23.34 18.58
N ASP A 154 -1.99 22.99 19.20
CA ASP A 154 -0.78 23.81 19.25
C ASP A 154 -0.43 24.43 17.88
N PRO A 155 -0.51 25.77 17.76
CA PRO A 155 -0.17 26.48 16.53
C PRO A 155 1.29 26.28 16.09
N GLN A 156 2.22 26.09 17.03
CA GLN A 156 3.64 25.92 16.71
C GLN A 156 3.88 24.56 16.05
N TYR A 157 3.44 23.47 16.68
CA TYR A 157 3.50 22.14 16.08
C TYR A 157 2.78 22.09 14.72
N ARG A 158 1.58 22.66 14.62
CA ARG A 158 0.83 22.74 13.35
C ARG A 158 1.64 23.44 12.27
N GLY A 159 2.20 24.61 12.59
CA GLY A 159 3.03 25.37 11.64
C GLY A 159 4.27 24.59 11.19
N GLN A 160 4.92 23.86 12.10
CA GLN A 160 6.05 22.99 11.78
C GLN A 160 5.64 21.86 10.83
N MET A 161 4.62 21.07 11.18
CA MET A 161 4.13 19.97 10.34
C MET A 161 3.74 20.44 8.94
N GLN A 162 3.01 21.56 8.84
CA GLN A 162 2.62 22.15 7.56
C GLN A 162 3.82 22.62 6.73
N THR A 163 4.85 23.16 7.38
CA THR A 163 6.10 23.56 6.71
C THR A 163 6.86 22.35 6.18
N LEU A 164 6.94 21.28 6.96
CA LEU A 164 7.58 20.03 6.55
C LEU A 164 6.89 19.41 5.33
N LEU A 165 5.56 19.29 5.35
CA LEU A 165 4.79 18.78 4.22
C LEU A 165 5.03 19.61 2.94
N LYS A 166 4.99 20.93 3.04
CA LYS A 166 5.27 21.81 1.89
C LYS A 166 6.70 21.66 1.38
N THR A 167 7.68 21.60 2.30
CA THR A 167 9.09 21.44 1.93
C THR A 167 9.35 20.10 1.24
N ALA A 168 8.75 19.02 1.73
CA ALA A 168 8.79 17.71 1.09
C ALA A 168 8.21 17.74 -0.33
N LEU A 169 7.09 18.45 -0.54
CA LEU A 169 6.48 18.62 -1.85
C LEU A 169 7.31 19.49 -2.79
N ASP A 170 7.91 20.57 -2.28
CA ASP A 170 8.79 21.44 -3.04
C ASP A 170 10.05 20.71 -3.50
N ASN A 171 10.68 19.92 -2.62
CA ASN A 171 11.81 19.04 -2.96
C ASN A 171 11.39 17.94 -3.95
N GLY A 172 10.15 17.46 -3.83
CA GLY A 172 9.57 16.41 -4.65
C GLY A 172 9.05 16.84 -6.03
N ARG A 173 9.18 18.12 -6.40
CA ARG A 173 8.76 18.66 -7.71
C ARG A 173 9.46 17.94 -8.87
N GLY A 174 8.90 18.05 -10.07
CA GLY A 174 9.44 17.38 -11.27
C GLY A 174 9.14 15.88 -11.36
N GLY A 175 8.22 15.37 -10.52
CA GLY A 175 7.72 14.00 -10.60
C GLY A 175 8.41 12.99 -9.68
N ALA A 176 9.23 13.45 -8.74
CA ALA A 176 9.78 12.60 -7.68
C ALA A 176 8.68 12.14 -6.71
N VAL A 177 7.80 13.06 -6.32
CA VAL A 177 6.59 12.76 -5.52
C VAL A 177 5.36 12.70 -6.42
N ALA A 178 4.55 11.66 -6.22
CA ALA A 178 3.36 11.39 -7.02
C ALA A 178 2.04 11.77 -6.33
N ALA A 179 2.04 11.80 -4.99
CA ALA A 179 0.88 12.11 -4.18
C ALA A 179 1.26 12.65 -2.80
N ILE A 180 0.28 13.23 -2.12
CA ILE A 180 0.34 13.61 -0.70
C ILE A 180 -0.79 12.93 0.07
N GLY A 181 -0.54 12.54 1.31
CA GLY A 181 -1.56 11.93 2.14
C GLY A 181 -1.43 12.16 3.64
N SER A 182 -2.45 11.70 4.36
CA SER A 182 -2.54 11.78 5.81
C SER A 182 -3.46 10.72 6.42
N ALA A 183 -3.47 10.65 7.75
CA ALA A 183 -4.39 9.83 8.53
C ALA A 183 -5.36 10.67 9.38
N PRO A 184 -6.51 11.15 8.85
CA PRO A 184 -7.44 12.00 9.60
C PRO A 184 -7.90 11.45 10.96
N TYR A 185 -8.01 10.12 11.10
CA TYR A 185 -8.46 9.48 12.36
C TYR A 185 -7.48 9.67 13.54
N VAL A 186 -6.25 10.14 13.31
CA VAL A 186 -5.29 10.42 14.39
C VAL A 186 -5.49 11.79 15.03
N GLU A 187 -6.29 12.67 14.39
CA GLU A 187 -6.60 14.00 14.93
C GLU A 187 -7.41 13.87 16.22
N LYS A 188 -6.91 14.50 17.29
CA LYS A 188 -7.61 14.59 18.58
C LYS A 188 -8.52 15.81 18.57
N GLY A 189 -9.73 15.71 19.12
CA GLY A 189 -10.72 16.80 19.10
C GLY A 189 -11.84 16.62 18.07
N GLY A 190 -11.89 15.46 17.42
CA GLY A 190 -13.03 15.00 16.61
C GLY A 190 -13.15 15.68 15.25
N LYS A 191 -14.36 15.61 14.69
CA LYS A 191 -14.68 15.99 13.31
C LYS A 191 -14.07 17.32 12.82
N PRO A 192 -14.03 18.41 13.59
CA PRO A 192 -13.46 19.67 13.11
C PRO A 192 -11.99 19.56 12.67
N PHE A 193 -11.15 18.87 13.44
CA PHE A 193 -9.74 18.68 13.07
C PHE A 193 -9.55 17.62 11.99
N GLU A 194 -10.35 16.55 12.01
CA GLU A 194 -10.37 15.56 10.92
C GLU A 194 -10.70 16.22 9.57
N MET A 195 -11.70 17.11 9.54
CA MET A 195 -12.07 17.85 8.34
C MET A 195 -11.02 18.89 7.96
N ALA A 196 -10.38 19.57 8.92
CA ALA A 196 -9.28 20.48 8.63
C ALA A 196 -8.11 19.73 7.96
N ASN A 197 -7.80 18.53 8.46
CA ASN A 197 -6.79 17.63 7.89
C ASN A 197 -7.13 17.25 6.44
N ILE A 198 -8.32 16.70 6.20
CA ILE A 198 -8.79 16.34 4.84
C ILE A 198 -8.67 17.53 3.88
N ASN A 199 -9.20 18.69 4.28
CA ASN A 199 -9.20 19.88 3.45
C ASN A 199 -7.77 20.36 3.15
N TYR A 200 -6.87 20.30 4.12
CA TYR A 200 -5.48 20.74 3.94
C TYR A 200 -4.73 19.88 2.92
N ILE A 201 -4.85 18.56 3.01
CA ILE A 201 -4.22 17.63 2.06
C ILE A 201 -4.81 17.79 0.65
N LEU A 202 -6.13 17.92 0.53
CA LEU A 202 -6.76 18.19 -0.76
C LEU A 202 -6.25 19.50 -1.36
N ASN A 203 -6.15 20.58 -0.57
CA ASN A 203 -5.64 21.86 -1.05
C ASN A 203 -4.18 21.77 -1.54
N LEU A 204 -3.31 21.02 -0.84
CA LEU A 204 -1.94 20.78 -1.29
C LEU A 204 -1.90 19.94 -2.57
N ALA A 205 -2.73 18.91 -2.67
CA ALA A 205 -2.83 18.11 -3.89
C ALA A 205 -3.23 18.97 -5.10
N GLU A 206 -4.16 19.91 -4.93
CA GLU A 206 -4.54 20.88 -5.96
C GLU A 206 -3.40 21.85 -6.31
N GLU A 207 -2.78 22.46 -5.29
CA GLU A 207 -1.70 23.45 -5.44
C GLU A 207 -0.52 22.86 -6.23
N TYR A 208 -0.14 21.61 -5.93
CA TYR A 208 1.00 20.94 -6.56
C TYR A 208 0.62 20.08 -7.78
N GLY A 209 -0.69 19.90 -8.05
CA GLY A 209 -1.17 19.07 -9.15
C GLY A 209 -0.77 17.59 -9.02
N ILE A 210 -0.82 17.05 -7.81
CA ILE A 210 -0.49 15.65 -7.48
C ILE A 210 -1.72 14.92 -6.95
N ASP A 211 -1.68 13.59 -6.93
CA ASP A 211 -2.83 12.81 -6.42
C ASP A 211 -2.91 12.96 -4.88
N ALA A 212 -4.06 12.66 -4.28
CA ALA A 212 -4.21 12.56 -2.83
C ALA A 212 -4.30 11.10 -2.38
N ASP A 213 -3.85 10.81 -1.15
CA ASP A 213 -3.99 9.52 -0.49
C ASP A 213 -4.48 9.71 0.96
N PHE A 214 -5.37 8.88 1.45
CA PHE A 214 -5.82 8.95 2.83
C PHE A 214 -5.88 7.58 3.47
N HIS A 215 -5.27 7.47 4.65
CA HIS A 215 -5.58 6.40 5.57
C HIS A 215 -6.86 6.80 6.30
N LEU A 216 -7.99 6.25 5.87
CA LEU A 216 -9.27 6.53 6.50
C LEU A 216 -9.76 5.35 7.31
N ASP A 217 -10.42 5.67 8.42
CA ASP A 217 -11.21 4.70 9.18
C ASP A 217 -10.40 3.43 9.50
N PHE A 218 -9.18 3.63 9.99
CA PHE A 218 -8.46 2.58 10.70
C PHE A 218 -9.20 2.22 11.98
N ASP A 219 -9.95 3.14 12.57
CA ASP A 219 -10.94 2.77 13.57
C ASP A 219 -12.11 1.97 12.94
N ILE A 220 -12.95 1.39 13.79
CA ILE A 220 -14.19 0.74 13.35
C ILE A 220 -15.39 1.63 13.69
N SER A 221 -15.26 2.94 13.47
CA SER A 221 -16.35 3.90 13.66
C SER A 221 -17.56 3.53 12.80
N ARG A 222 -18.77 3.83 13.29
CA ARG A 222 -20.00 3.74 12.48
C ARG A 222 -20.24 5.00 11.63
N ASP A 223 -19.56 6.09 11.95
CA ASP A 223 -19.51 7.30 11.13
C ASP A 223 -18.24 7.23 10.27
N SER A 224 -18.41 6.92 8.98
CA SER A 224 -17.28 6.77 8.06
C SER A 224 -16.85 8.11 7.48
N ARG A 225 -15.56 8.42 7.62
CA ARG A 225 -14.96 9.65 7.08
C ARG A 225 -14.89 9.65 5.55
N LEU A 226 -15.06 8.48 4.92
CA LEU A 226 -15.10 8.35 3.48
C LEU A 226 -16.18 9.24 2.85
N MET A 227 -17.34 9.36 3.51
CA MET A 227 -18.43 10.18 2.97
C MET A 227 -18.09 11.67 2.99
N ASP A 228 -17.47 12.15 4.06
CA ASP A 228 -17.03 13.54 4.15
C ASP A 228 -15.92 13.84 3.16
N LEU A 229 -14.95 12.92 3.01
CA LEU A 229 -13.90 13.04 2.02
C LEU A 229 -14.50 13.17 0.61
N ILE A 230 -15.43 12.28 0.23
CA ILE A 230 -16.07 12.34 -1.09
C ILE A 230 -16.82 13.67 -1.27
N ALA A 231 -17.54 14.14 -0.26
CA ALA A 231 -18.23 15.41 -0.30
C ALA A 231 -17.27 16.60 -0.51
N GLU A 232 -16.09 16.57 0.11
CA GLU A 232 -15.05 17.59 -0.07
C GLU A 232 -14.38 17.53 -1.44
N VAL A 233 -14.11 16.32 -1.96
CA VAL A 233 -13.57 16.12 -3.31
C VAL A 233 -14.54 16.64 -4.37
N ARG A 234 -15.85 16.44 -4.20
CA ARG A 234 -16.87 16.96 -5.13
C ARG A 234 -16.87 18.49 -5.24
N LYS A 235 -16.47 19.21 -4.21
CA LYS A 235 -16.45 20.69 -4.22
C LYS A 235 -15.29 21.27 -5.05
N ARG A 236 -14.36 20.43 -5.51
CA ARG A 236 -13.03 20.85 -5.96
C ARG A 236 -12.72 20.56 -7.45
N PRO A 237 -12.73 21.58 -8.33
CA PRO A 237 -12.51 21.47 -9.79
C PRO A 237 -11.40 20.54 -10.25
N ALA A 238 -10.26 20.53 -9.55
CA ALA A 238 -9.11 19.71 -9.92
C ALA A 238 -9.41 18.20 -9.87
N PHE A 239 -10.38 17.75 -9.07
CA PHE A 239 -10.72 16.32 -8.91
C PHE A 239 -11.86 15.86 -9.82
N HIS A 240 -12.43 16.74 -10.63
CA HIS A 240 -13.46 16.39 -11.63
C HIS A 240 -13.12 16.84 -13.05
N SER A 241 -12.23 17.82 -13.21
CA SER A 241 -11.82 18.31 -14.53
C SER A 241 -10.32 18.49 -14.64
N ARG A 242 -9.71 17.79 -15.61
CA ARG A 242 -8.29 17.97 -15.97
C ARG A 242 -7.93 19.42 -16.31
N ARG A 243 -8.89 20.19 -16.85
CA ARG A 243 -8.67 21.58 -17.30
C ARG A 243 -8.38 22.51 -16.12
N SER A 244 -8.72 22.09 -14.91
CA SER A 244 -8.56 22.84 -13.69
C SER A 244 -7.22 22.58 -12.99
N ILE A 245 -6.27 21.86 -13.62
CA ILE A 245 -4.95 21.54 -13.05
C ILE A 245 -3.84 22.14 -13.94
N PRO A 246 -3.45 23.42 -13.73
CA PRO A 246 -2.42 24.06 -14.55
C PRO A 246 -1.07 23.31 -14.55
N ALA A 247 -0.74 22.64 -13.44
CA ALA A 247 0.51 21.91 -13.25
C ALA A 247 0.59 20.56 -14.00
N ARG A 248 -0.53 20.02 -14.52
CA ARG A 248 -0.58 18.75 -15.27
C ARG A 248 -1.19 18.92 -16.67
N ARG A 249 -0.57 19.75 -17.53
CA ARG A 249 -1.07 19.98 -18.90
C ARG A 249 -1.14 18.70 -19.75
N ASP A 250 -0.25 17.74 -19.49
CA ASP A 250 -0.19 16.46 -20.22
C ASP A 250 -1.13 15.38 -19.62
N SER A 251 -1.76 15.64 -18.48
CA SER A 251 -2.76 14.72 -17.93
C SER A 251 -4.09 14.86 -18.66
N VAL A 252 -4.66 13.72 -19.04
CA VAL A 252 -6.00 13.64 -19.62
C VAL A 252 -7.08 13.35 -18.56
N TYR A 253 -6.70 13.21 -17.29
CA TYR A 253 -7.60 12.90 -16.17
C TYR A 253 -7.50 13.95 -15.05
N PRO A 254 -8.57 14.13 -14.25
CA PRO A 254 -8.50 14.90 -13.01
C PRO A 254 -7.56 14.25 -11.97
N LEU A 255 -7.33 14.95 -10.86
CA LEU A 255 -6.57 14.41 -9.74
C LEU A 255 -7.29 13.21 -9.12
N ARG A 256 -6.51 12.22 -8.67
CA ARG A 256 -7.03 11.00 -8.04
C ARG A 256 -7.02 11.13 -6.52
N VAL A 257 -7.94 10.41 -5.89
CA VAL A 257 -7.94 10.20 -4.43
C VAL A 257 -7.92 8.70 -4.18
N THR A 258 -6.86 8.23 -3.53
CA THR A 258 -6.75 6.83 -3.09
C THR A 258 -7.03 6.78 -1.59
N VAL A 259 -7.74 5.75 -1.14
CA VAL A 259 -8.13 5.59 0.26
C VAL A 259 -7.77 4.20 0.73
N GLY A 260 -6.89 4.11 1.71
CA GLY A 260 -6.54 2.85 2.37
C GLY A 260 -7.46 2.52 3.54
N HIS A 261 -7.53 1.24 3.88
CA HIS A 261 -8.28 0.66 5.01
C HIS A 261 -9.81 0.66 4.83
N CYS A 262 -10.49 1.78 5.08
CA CYS A 262 -11.96 1.90 5.08
C CYS A 262 -12.66 0.83 5.94
N ARG A 263 -12.11 0.50 7.12
CA ARG A 263 -12.61 -0.62 7.94
C ARG A 263 -14.00 -0.35 8.51
N SER A 264 -14.33 0.93 8.78
CA SER A 264 -15.67 1.37 9.18
C SER A 264 -16.79 0.78 8.31
N LEU A 265 -16.55 0.64 6.99
CA LEU A 265 -17.52 0.09 6.05
C LEU A 265 -17.93 -1.35 6.39
N SER A 266 -17.10 -2.11 7.10
CA SER A 266 -17.44 -3.46 7.55
C SER A 266 -18.49 -3.49 8.67
N ARG A 267 -18.82 -2.34 9.26
CA ARG A 267 -19.82 -2.21 10.35
C ARG A 267 -21.10 -1.49 9.95
N ILE A 268 -21.13 -0.94 8.75
CA ILE A 268 -22.30 -0.27 8.20
C ILE A 268 -23.08 -1.27 7.35
N ASP A 269 -24.41 -1.16 7.37
CA ASP A 269 -25.27 -2.04 6.58
C ASP A 269 -24.88 -2.01 5.08
N PRO A 270 -24.41 -3.16 4.53
CA PRO A 270 -23.86 -3.24 3.18
C PRO A 270 -24.87 -2.84 2.09
N ALA A 271 -26.17 -3.07 2.31
CA ALA A 271 -27.20 -2.79 1.31
C ALA A 271 -27.31 -1.29 0.97
N ASN A 272 -26.99 -0.42 1.92
CA ASN A 272 -27.11 1.02 1.77
C ASN A 272 -25.75 1.70 1.57
N ILE A 273 -24.71 1.26 2.27
CA ILE A 273 -23.44 1.98 2.27
C ILE A 273 -22.71 1.89 0.92
N TYR A 274 -22.65 0.72 0.29
CA TYR A 274 -21.93 0.56 -0.98
C TYR A 274 -22.61 1.29 -2.13
N LYS A 275 -23.95 1.33 -2.15
CA LYS A 275 -24.72 2.15 -3.10
C LYS A 275 -24.46 3.63 -2.88
N ASN A 276 -24.44 4.08 -1.62
CA ASN A 276 -24.17 5.48 -1.29
C ASN A 276 -22.75 5.89 -1.68
N VAL A 277 -21.74 5.09 -1.34
CA VAL A 277 -20.34 5.35 -1.75
C VAL A 277 -20.26 5.39 -3.27
N THR A 278 -20.89 4.44 -3.98
CA THR A 278 -20.88 4.39 -5.45
C THR A 278 -21.53 5.64 -6.06
N ALA A 279 -22.72 6.03 -5.60
CA ALA A 279 -23.41 7.22 -6.08
C ALA A 279 -22.61 8.50 -5.79
N LEU A 280 -22.05 8.62 -4.59
CA LEU A 280 -21.24 9.76 -4.21
C LEU A 280 -19.89 9.79 -4.93
N ALA A 281 -19.29 8.67 -5.31
CA ALA A 281 -18.03 8.65 -6.03
C ALA A 281 -18.17 8.89 -7.54
N GLN A 282 -19.39 8.81 -8.10
CA GLN A 282 -19.62 8.87 -9.54
C GLN A 282 -19.02 10.13 -10.19
N GLY A 283 -18.20 9.92 -11.22
CA GLY A 283 -17.48 10.97 -11.96
C GLY A 283 -16.17 11.45 -11.31
N LEU A 284 -15.77 10.87 -10.17
CA LEU A 284 -14.53 11.18 -9.46
C LEU A 284 -13.50 10.06 -9.56
N GLU A 285 -12.22 10.39 -9.61
CA GLU A 285 -11.15 9.41 -9.63
C GLU A 285 -10.82 8.89 -8.21
N ILE A 286 -11.81 8.23 -7.57
CA ILE A 286 -11.70 7.66 -6.22
C ILE A 286 -11.40 6.17 -6.28
N TYR A 287 -10.37 5.75 -5.54
CA TYR A 287 -9.91 4.38 -5.46
C TYR A 287 -9.85 3.91 -4.01
N ILE A 288 -10.28 2.68 -3.74
CA ILE A 288 -10.33 2.12 -2.39
C ILE A 288 -9.40 0.92 -2.32
N VAL A 289 -8.54 0.87 -1.30
CA VAL A 289 -7.54 -0.17 -1.10
C VAL A 289 -7.78 -0.90 0.22
N GLY A 290 -8.13 -2.18 0.14
CA GLY A 290 -8.23 -3.06 1.31
C GLY A 290 -6.85 -3.58 1.73
N LEU A 291 -6.60 -3.63 3.05
CA LEU A 291 -5.27 -3.93 3.61
C LEU A 291 -5.36 -5.10 4.61
N PRO A 292 -5.72 -6.31 4.13
CA PRO A 292 -6.26 -7.40 4.97
C PRO A 292 -5.32 -7.87 6.08
N ASN A 293 -4.02 -8.02 5.79
CA ASN A 293 -3.06 -8.47 6.79
C ASN A 293 -2.96 -7.50 7.97
N SER A 294 -2.81 -6.20 7.69
CA SER A 294 -2.73 -5.16 8.74
C SER A 294 -4.06 -5.00 9.47
N ASP A 295 -5.16 -4.92 8.72
CA ASP A 295 -6.48 -4.63 9.28
C ASP A 295 -6.94 -5.72 10.23
N MET A 296 -6.76 -6.99 9.85
CA MET A 296 -7.11 -8.13 10.69
C MET A 296 -6.20 -8.26 11.90
N TYR A 297 -4.89 -8.04 11.72
CA TYR A 297 -3.92 -8.15 12.81
C TYR A 297 -4.15 -7.07 13.89
N MET A 298 -4.38 -5.82 13.47
CA MET A 298 -4.48 -4.68 14.38
C MET A 298 -5.85 -4.48 15.03
N HIS A 299 -6.89 -5.17 14.55
CA HIS A 299 -8.24 -5.02 15.10
C HIS A 299 -8.31 -5.36 16.60
N HIS A 300 -7.55 -6.35 17.06
CA HIS A 300 -7.75 -6.95 18.38
C HIS A 300 -7.14 -6.16 19.55
N ALA A 301 -6.24 -5.23 19.27
CA ALA A 301 -5.44 -4.50 20.24
C ALA A 301 -6.21 -3.83 21.41
N ASN A 302 -7.42 -3.34 21.16
CA ASN A 302 -8.01 -2.32 22.03
C ASN A 302 -9.22 -2.80 22.84
N GLU A 303 -9.74 -4.01 22.61
CA GLU A 303 -10.85 -4.57 23.39
C GLU A 303 -10.72 -6.10 23.56
N PRO A 304 -10.66 -6.62 24.79
CA PRO A 304 -10.76 -8.06 25.06
C PRO A 304 -12.20 -8.53 24.87
N ALA A 305 -12.72 -8.46 23.64
CA ALA A 305 -13.89 -9.21 23.25
C ALA A 305 -13.53 -10.71 23.25
N LEU A 306 -14.44 -11.54 23.76
CA LEU A 306 -14.33 -12.99 23.60
C LEU A 306 -14.10 -13.30 22.12
N TYR A 307 -13.21 -14.26 21.82
CA TYR A 307 -12.92 -14.65 20.44
C TYR A 307 -14.18 -14.90 19.61
N ARG A 308 -15.24 -15.42 20.26
CA ARG A 308 -16.57 -15.66 19.69
C ARG A 308 -17.23 -14.41 19.10
N ASP A 309 -17.05 -13.25 19.71
CA ASP A 309 -17.81 -12.03 19.38
C ASP A 309 -17.03 -11.08 18.46
N ARG A 310 -15.85 -11.51 18.00
CA ARG A 310 -14.97 -10.70 17.15
C ARG A 310 -15.56 -10.57 15.75
N VAL A 311 -15.78 -9.33 15.35
CA VAL A 311 -15.98 -8.97 13.94
C VAL A 311 -14.64 -9.02 13.20
N ARG A 312 -14.64 -9.38 11.92
CA ARG A 312 -13.41 -9.47 11.10
C ARG A 312 -12.73 -8.10 10.90
N SER A 313 -13.52 -7.02 11.00
CA SER A 313 -13.08 -5.61 10.91
C SER A 313 -12.20 -5.31 9.70
N LEU A 314 -12.63 -5.85 8.56
CA LEU A 314 -11.97 -5.76 7.28
C LEU A 314 -12.99 -5.27 6.24
N LEU A 315 -12.56 -4.35 5.37
CA LEU A 315 -13.30 -3.98 4.17
C LEU A 315 -13.63 -5.23 3.34
N ASN A 316 -14.92 -5.47 3.06
CA ASN A 316 -15.32 -6.50 2.11
C ASN A 316 -15.14 -5.98 0.67
N ALA A 317 -13.90 -6.04 0.18
CA ALA A 317 -13.51 -5.53 -1.13
C ALA A 317 -14.28 -6.23 -2.26
N LEU A 318 -14.55 -7.54 -2.14
CA LEU A 318 -15.34 -8.29 -3.12
C LEU A 318 -16.78 -7.79 -3.21
N GLU A 319 -17.42 -7.53 -2.07
CA GLU A 319 -18.79 -7.03 -2.06
C GLU A 319 -18.87 -5.61 -2.62
N LEU A 320 -17.90 -4.75 -2.27
CA LEU A 320 -17.80 -3.40 -2.83
C LEU A 320 -17.61 -3.44 -4.36
N GLU A 321 -16.75 -4.32 -4.87
CA GLU A 321 -16.52 -4.53 -6.31
C GLU A 321 -17.77 -5.09 -7.02
N ARG A 322 -18.53 -5.99 -6.37
CA ARG A 322 -19.73 -6.61 -6.94
C ARG A 322 -20.94 -5.67 -6.96
N GLN A 323 -21.21 -4.99 -5.85
CA GLN A 323 -22.40 -4.16 -5.68
C GLN A 323 -22.34 -2.84 -6.46
N SER A 324 -21.15 -2.44 -6.88
CA SER A 324 -20.90 -1.18 -7.58
C SER A 324 -21.13 -1.30 -9.08
N SER A 325 -22.30 -1.79 -9.49
CA SER A 325 -22.71 -2.19 -10.86
C SER A 325 -22.52 -1.17 -12.00
N THR A 326 -21.86 -0.03 -11.77
CA THR A 326 -21.44 0.89 -12.84
C THR A 326 -20.12 1.63 -12.58
N TYR A 327 -19.79 2.05 -11.34
CA TYR A 327 -18.73 3.05 -11.15
C TYR A 327 -17.48 2.64 -10.34
N LEU A 328 -17.63 1.96 -9.19
CA LEU A 328 -16.46 1.55 -8.39
C LEU A 328 -15.87 0.22 -8.86
N GLN A 329 -16.57 -0.52 -9.73
CA GLN A 329 -16.00 -1.69 -10.39
C GLN A 329 -14.70 -1.30 -11.09
N GLY A 330 -13.61 -2.00 -10.78
CA GLY A 330 -12.28 -1.66 -11.30
C GLY A 330 -11.50 -0.63 -10.49
N ARG A 331 -12.08 -0.07 -9.42
CA ARG A 331 -11.48 0.95 -8.55
C ARG A 331 -11.23 0.48 -7.12
N VAL A 332 -11.52 -0.78 -6.83
CA VAL A 332 -11.20 -1.45 -5.57
C VAL A 332 -9.93 -2.27 -5.77
N SER A 333 -9.00 -2.26 -4.81
CA SER A 333 -7.78 -3.07 -4.88
C SER A 333 -7.38 -3.61 -3.52
N LEU A 334 -6.40 -4.52 -3.51
CA LEU A 334 -5.81 -5.08 -2.30
C LEU A 334 -4.30 -4.81 -2.30
N SER A 335 -3.73 -4.54 -1.14
CA SER A 335 -2.28 -4.37 -1.00
C SER A 335 -1.77 -4.84 0.36
N VAL A 336 -0.47 -5.10 0.45
CA VAL A 336 0.17 -5.68 1.65
C VAL A 336 0.25 -4.70 2.82
N ASN A 337 0.27 -3.39 2.54
CA ASN A 337 0.47 -2.31 3.50
C ASN A 337 1.84 -2.35 4.20
N ASN A 338 1.95 -3.16 5.24
CA ASN A 338 3.12 -3.27 6.10
C ASN A 338 3.78 -4.65 5.94
N VAL A 339 5.10 -4.71 6.12
CA VAL A 339 5.87 -5.96 6.02
C VAL A 339 6.89 -6.02 7.16
N GLY A 340 6.77 -7.04 8.01
CA GLY A 340 7.74 -7.31 9.08
C GLY A 340 7.87 -6.20 10.12
N ASN A 341 6.79 -5.49 10.43
CA ASN A 341 6.77 -4.42 11.44
C ASN A 341 5.67 -4.63 12.48
N LEU A 342 5.52 -3.69 13.42
CA LEU A 342 4.56 -3.85 14.52
C LEU A 342 3.10 -3.78 14.08
N PHE A 343 2.79 -3.25 12.91
CA PHE A 343 1.43 -3.20 12.34
C PHE A 343 1.10 -4.46 11.54
N THR A 344 2.10 -5.18 11.05
CA THR A 344 1.97 -6.46 10.33
C THR A 344 3.28 -7.24 10.46
N PRO A 345 3.38 -8.15 11.45
CA PRO A 345 4.62 -8.87 11.70
C PRO A 345 4.95 -9.90 10.62
N GLN A 346 3.94 -10.39 9.90
CA GLN A 346 4.06 -11.46 8.91
C GLN A 346 4.20 -10.96 7.46
N GLY A 347 4.68 -11.84 6.59
CA GLY A 347 4.74 -11.64 5.13
C GLY A 347 6.07 -11.10 4.63
N ASP A 348 6.33 -11.27 3.33
CA ASP A 348 7.56 -10.84 2.64
C ASP A 348 7.27 -9.90 1.44
N GLY A 349 6.07 -9.32 1.40
CA GLY A 349 5.66 -8.35 0.38
C GLY A 349 5.07 -8.97 -0.90
N ASP A 350 4.55 -10.19 -0.85
CA ASP A 350 3.83 -10.84 -1.96
C ASP A 350 2.34 -10.42 -2.03
N PRO A 351 1.88 -9.72 -3.10
CA PRO A 351 0.47 -9.43 -3.29
C PRO A 351 -0.41 -10.67 -3.48
N LEU A 352 0.09 -11.73 -4.13
CA LEU A 352 -0.70 -12.95 -4.36
C LEU A 352 -0.96 -13.71 -3.06
N ALA A 353 -0.09 -13.60 -2.06
CA ALA A 353 -0.29 -14.21 -0.75
C ALA A 353 -1.51 -13.64 0.00
N LEU A 354 -2.03 -12.47 -0.41
CA LEU A 354 -3.27 -11.90 0.14
C LEU A 354 -4.51 -12.70 -0.30
N LEU A 355 -4.47 -13.33 -1.47
CA LEU A 355 -5.68 -13.87 -2.11
C LEU A 355 -6.25 -15.08 -1.38
N PRO A 356 -5.47 -16.11 -0.97
CA PRO A 356 -6.00 -17.24 -0.22
C PRO A 356 -6.60 -16.81 1.13
N LEU A 357 -5.98 -15.81 1.79
CA LEU A 357 -6.53 -15.21 3.00
C LEU A 357 -7.88 -14.55 2.71
N CYS A 358 -7.97 -13.72 1.68
CA CYS A 358 -9.20 -13.06 1.27
C CYS A 358 -10.30 -14.05 0.87
N VAL A 359 -9.99 -15.18 0.24
CA VAL A 359 -10.97 -16.24 -0.04
C VAL A 359 -11.57 -16.77 1.27
N ALA A 360 -10.74 -17.10 2.26
CA ALA A 360 -11.21 -17.58 3.56
C ALA A 360 -12.00 -16.50 4.33
N VAL A 361 -11.54 -15.25 4.24
CA VAL A 361 -12.08 -14.11 5.00
C VAL A 361 -13.34 -13.53 4.37
N TYR A 362 -13.52 -13.63 3.06
CA TYR A 362 -14.75 -13.24 2.38
C TYR A 362 -15.70 -14.41 2.18
N GLN A 363 -15.23 -15.65 2.40
CA GLN A 363 -15.98 -16.90 2.25
C GLN A 363 -16.54 -17.07 0.83
N ASP A 364 -15.76 -16.65 -0.15
CA ASP A 364 -16.16 -16.64 -1.55
C ASP A 364 -14.97 -17.06 -2.43
N ALA A 365 -15.14 -18.22 -3.07
CA ALA A 365 -14.19 -18.79 -4.01
C ALA A 365 -14.86 -19.00 -5.39
N THR A 366 -15.96 -18.31 -5.68
CA THR A 366 -16.60 -18.38 -6.99
C THR A 366 -15.64 -17.88 -8.08
N GLU A 367 -15.81 -18.38 -9.31
CA GLU A 367 -15.00 -17.96 -10.47
C GLU A 367 -14.90 -16.43 -10.58
N THR A 368 -16.03 -15.73 -10.44
CA THR A 368 -16.08 -14.27 -10.48
C THR A 368 -15.29 -13.63 -9.34
N ALA A 369 -15.38 -14.18 -8.12
CA ALA A 369 -14.62 -13.68 -6.98
C ALA A 369 -13.11 -13.87 -7.17
N LEU A 370 -12.68 -15.06 -7.62
CA LEU A 370 -11.26 -15.34 -7.87
C LEU A 370 -10.70 -14.42 -8.97
N ALA A 371 -11.45 -14.18 -10.04
CA ALA A 371 -11.05 -13.25 -11.09
C ALA A 371 -10.95 -11.80 -10.57
N SER A 372 -11.91 -11.35 -9.74
CA SER A 372 -11.85 -10.05 -9.08
C SER A 372 -10.63 -9.91 -8.18
N LEU A 373 -10.32 -10.92 -7.37
CA LEU A 373 -9.15 -10.93 -6.48
C LEU A 373 -7.84 -10.78 -7.26
N LEU A 374 -7.68 -11.47 -8.39
CA LEU A 374 -6.51 -11.31 -9.26
C LEU A 374 -6.42 -9.89 -9.85
N ARG A 375 -7.54 -9.32 -10.30
CA ARG A 375 -7.59 -7.92 -10.77
C ARG A 375 -7.21 -6.92 -9.67
N MET A 376 -7.65 -7.16 -8.44
CA MET A 376 -7.38 -6.32 -7.27
C MET A 376 -5.91 -6.21 -6.89
N VAL A 377 -5.04 -7.14 -7.30
CA VAL A 377 -3.59 -7.10 -7.05
C VAL A 377 -2.74 -6.87 -8.30
N THR A 378 -3.40 -6.63 -9.44
CA THR A 378 -2.77 -6.36 -10.74
C THR A 378 -3.27 -5.02 -11.30
N ILE A 379 -4.24 -5.03 -12.22
CA ILE A 379 -4.68 -3.88 -13.01
C ILE A 379 -5.51 -2.86 -12.21
N GLN A 380 -6.30 -3.31 -11.24
CA GLN A 380 -7.04 -2.39 -10.36
C GLN A 380 -6.09 -1.75 -9.35
N ALA A 381 -5.12 -2.53 -8.83
CA ALA A 381 -4.03 -2.00 -8.03
C ALA A 381 -3.14 -1.02 -8.80
N ALA A 382 -2.83 -1.28 -10.09
CA ALA A 382 -2.14 -0.32 -10.97
C ALA A 382 -2.90 1.01 -11.05
N SER A 383 -4.22 0.95 -11.20
CA SER A 383 -5.08 2.14 -11.28
C SER A 383 -5.07 2.94 -9.98
N ALA A 384 -5.23 2.26 -8.83
CA ALA A 384 -5.11 2.87 -7.50
C ALA A 384 -3.69 3.40 -7.23
N ALA A 385 -2.65 2.74 -7.75
CA ALA A 385 -1.28 3.21 -7.67
C ALA A 385 -1.08 4.52 -8.47
N GLY A 386 -1.99 4.88 -9.38
CA GLY A 386 -1.95 6.08 -10.20
C GLY A 386 -1.44 5.85 -11.62
N LEU A 387 -1.35 4.58 -12.06
CA LEU A 387 -1.23 4.22 -13.47
C LEU A 387 -2.61 4.29 -14.14
N ARG A 388 -2.61 4.25 -15.47
CA ARG A 388 -3.87 4.21 -16.23
C ARG A 388 -4.37 2.75 -16.28
N PRO A 389 -5.67 2.50 -16.06
CA PRO A 389 -6.25 1.20 -16.34
C PRO A 389 -6.09 0.89 -17.84
N PRO A 390 -5.80 -0.36 -18.22
CA PRO A 390 -5.94 -0.80 -19.60
C PRO A 390 -7.41 -0.69 -20.03
N GLU A 391 -7.67 -0.43 -21.31
CA GLU A 391 -9.05 -0.28 -21.84
C GLU A 391 -9.89 -1.56 -21.64
N HIS A 392 -9.23 -2.72 -21.50
CA HIS A 392 -9.81 -4.04 -21.29
C HIS A 392 -9.60 -4.56 -19.85
N ALA A 393 -9.67 -3.68 -18.85
CA ALA A 393 -9.45 -4.00 -17.45
C ALA A 393 -10.43 -5.05 -16.83
N ALA A 394 -11.34 -5.64 -17.61
CA ALA A 394 -12.32 -6.60 -17.13
C ALA A 394 -11.77 -8.05 -17.02
N ASP A 395 -10.80 -8.46 -17.83
CA ASP A 395 -10.47 -9.89 -18.02
C ASP A 395 -8.97 -10.27 -17.94
N LEU A 396 -8.09 -9.35 -17.51
CA LEU A 396 -6.64 -9.58 -17.39
C LEU A 396 -5.94 -9.98 -18.71
N SER A 397 -6.61 -9.79 -19.85
CA SER A 397 -5.99 -10.00 -21.16
C SER A 397 -4.88 -8.96 -21.44
N PHE A 398 -4.12 -9.21 -22.50
CA PHE A 398 -3.07 -8.30 -22.97
C PHE A 398 -3.41 -7.82 -24.37
N GLN A 399 -3.10 -6.56 -24.66
CA GLN A 399 -3.18 -6.02 -26.02
C GLN A 399 -1.83 -5.53 -26.54
N ALA A 400 -1.64 -5.68 -27.86
CA ALA A 400 -0.46 -5.15 -28.52
C ALA A 400 -0.39 -3.62 -28.36
N GLY A 401 0.78 -3.11 -27.98
CA GLY A 401 1.01 -1.68 -27.73
C GLY A 401 1.00 -1.29 -26.25
N GLU A 402 0.56 -2.19 -25.36
CA GLU A 402 0.66 -1.97 -23.92
C GLU A 402 2.08 -2.14 -23.38
N PRO A 403 2.42 -1.51 -22.25
CA PRO A 403 3.67 -1.77 -21.56
C PRO A 403 3.81 -3.27 -21.24
N ALA A 404 4.94 -3.86 -21.61
CA ALA A 404 5.28 -5.24 -21.28
C ALA A 404 5.75 -5.37 -19.82
N ASP A 405 4.82 -5.10 -18.89
CA ASP A 405 4.95 -5.25 -17.44
C ASP A 405 4.16 -6.49 -17.01
N LEU A 406 4.85 -7.63 -16.82
CA LEU A 406 4.25 -8.96 -16.72
C LEU A 406 4.87 -9.76 -15.56
N VAL A 407 4.13 -10.75 -15.07
CA VAL A 407 4.67 -11.82 -14.22
C VAL A 407 4.29 -13.17 -14.79
N ILE A 408 5.27 -14.07 -14.91
CA ILE A 408 5.05 -15.48 -15.24
C ILE A 408 5.05 -16.27 -13.94
N LEU A 409 3.96 -17.01 -13.68
CA LEU A 409 3.81 -17.88 -12.52
C LEU A 409 4.29 -19.29 -12.87
N ASP A 410 5.59 -19.54 -12.68
CA ASP A 410 6.26 -20.75 -13.16
C ASP A 410 5.62 -22.02 -12.57
N GLY A 411 5.19 -22.92 -13.46
CA GLY A 411 4.53 -24.18 -13.11
C GLY A 411 3.04 -24.06 -12.79
N CYS A 412 2.45 -22.86 -12.82
CA CYS A 412 1.01 -22.67 -12.59
C CYS A 412 0.27 -22.57 -13.92
N THR A 413 -0.51 -23.59 -14.29
CA THR A 413 -1.27 -23.63 -15.55
C THR A 413 -2.75 -23.30 -15.38
N ASP A 414 -3.27 -23.24 -14.15
CA ASP A 414 -4.66 -22.87 -13.84
C ASP A 414 -4.68 -21.52 -13.12
N TRP A 415 -5.42 -20.56 -13.67
CA TRP A 415 -5.54 -19.23 -13.08
C TRP A 415 -6.22 -19.25 -11.71
N ARG A 416 -7.07 -20.24 -11.42
CA ARG A 416 -7.66 -20.40 -10.08
C ARG A 416 -6.58 -20.66 -9.03
N MET A 417 -5.56 -21.43 -9.39
CA MET A 417 -4.43 -21.70 -8.50
C MET A 417 -3.64 -20.44 -8.19
N ALA A 418 -3.55 -19.47 -9.12
CA ALA A 418 -2.92 -18.19 -8.83
C ALA A 418 -3.63 -17.41 -7.69
N ALA A 419 -4.94 -17.63 -7.48
CA ALA A 419 -5.69 -17.02 -6.38
C ALA A 419 -5.78 -17.92 -5.12
N LEU A 420 -5.86 -19.24 -5.29
CA LEU A 420 -6.09 -20.19 -4.20
C LEU A 420 -4.79 -20.72 -3.57
N SER A 421 -3.73 -20.87 -4.36
CA SER A 421 -2.43 -21.42 -3.94
C SER A 421 -1.33 -20.92 -4.89
N PRO A 422 -0.99 -19.63 -4.84
CA PRO A 422 -0.06 -19.01 -5.78
C PRO A 422 1.34 -19.63 -5.67
N PRO A 423 2.02 -19.92 -6.80
CA PRO A 423 3.39 -20.40 -6.75
C PRO A 423 4.36 -19.30 -6.32
N PHE A 424 5.45 -19.69 -5.68
CA PHE A 424 6.55 -18.80 -5.34
C PHE A 424 7.57 -18.63 -6.48
N SER A 425 7.69 -19.60 -7.38
CA SER A 425 8.58 -19.48 -8.56
C SER A 425 7.97 -18.52 -9.57
N ARG A 426 8.71 -17.45 -9.90
CA ARG A 426 8.20 -16.35 -10.73
C ARG A 426 9.28 -15.76 -11.62
N VAL A 427 8.86 -15.25 -12.78
CA VAL A 427 9.68 -14.37 -13.63
C VAL A 427 8.98 -13.03 -13.74
N THR A 428 9.67 -11.96 -13.37
CA THR A 428 9.14 -10.59 -13.39
C THR A 428 9.73 -9.85 -14.57
N ILE A 429 8.86 -9.31 -15.41
CA ILE A 429 9.21 -8.58 -16.62
C ILE A 429 8.69 -7.16 -16.48
N ARG A 430 9.55 -6.17 -16.73
CA ARG A 430 9.18 -4.76 -16.74
C ARG A 430 9.71 -4.11 -18.01
N ARG A 431 8.85 -3.40 -18.73
CA ARG A 431 9.16 -2.76 -20.02
C ARG A 431 9.89 -3.70 -20.98
N GLY A 432 9.45 -4.96 -21.02
CA GLY A 432 10.01 -6.00 -21.90
C GLY A 432 11.35 -6.58 -21.45
N LYS A 433 11.87 -6.21 -20.26
CA LYS A 433 13.11 -6.75 -19.71
C LYS A 433 12.82 -7.62 -18.50
N VAL A 434 13.49 -8.77 -18.38
CA VAL A 434 13.47 -9.56 -17.15
C VAL A 434 14.20 -8.78 -16.06
N VAL A 435 13.50 -8.45 -14.98
CA VAL A 435 14.05 -7.66 -13.86
C VAL A 435 14.21 -8.49 -12.58
N ALA A 436 13.51 -9.62 -12.48
CA ALA A 436 13.77 -10.61 -11.44
C ALA A 436 13.35 -12.02 -11.88
N LYS A 437 13.99 -13.01 -11.24
CA LYS A 437 13.60 -14.42 -11.30
C LYS A 437 13.70 -15.02 -9.91
N ARG A 438 12.59 -15.56 -9.40
CA ARG A 438 12.53 -16.33 -8.15
C ARG A 438 12.32 -17.80 -8.50
N LYS A 439 13.11 -18.69 -7.90
CA LYS A 439 13.04 -20.13 -8.11
C LYS A 439 12.86 -20.84 -6.78
N VAL A 440 11.96 -21.82 -6.75
CA VAL A 440 11.86 -22.80 -5.66
C VAL A 440 12.46 -24.11 -6.14
N GLN A 441 13.28 -24.73 -5.30
CA GLN A 441 13.80 -26.08 -5.50
C GLN A 441 13.15 -26.99 -4.46
N ALA A 442 12.58 -28.11 -4.91
CA ALA A 442 12.03 -29.16 -4.07
C ALA A 442 12.69 -30.48 -4.46
N TRP A 443 12.92 -31.35 -3.48
CA TRP A 443 13.49 -32.68 -3.67
C TRP A 443 12.84 -33.64 -2.67
N ILE A 444 12.70 -34.90 -3.06
CA ILE A 444 12.24 -35.99 -2.21
C ILE A 444 13.35 -37.04 -2.22
N GLU A 445 13.85 -37.42 -1.05
CA GLU A 445 14.89 -38.44 -0.95
C GLU A 445 14.36 -39.78 -1.47
N GLY A 446 15.09 -40.41 -2.39
CA GLY A 446 14.70 -41.68 -3.01
C GLY A 446 13.73 -41.54 -4.19
N ASP A 447 13.24 -40.34 -4.49
CA ASP A 447 12.46 -40.07 -5.70
C ASP A 447 13.42 -39.55 -6.78
N SER A 448 13.80 -40.44 -7.71
CA SER A 448 14.79 -40.15 -8.75
C SER A 448 14.21 -39.45 -9.98
N THR A 449 13.05 -38.81 -9.87
CA THR A 449 12.33 -38.19 -11.00
C THR A 449 12.34 -36.68 -10.95
#